data_AF-A0A843TWR4-F1
#
_entry.id   AF-A0A843TWR4-F1
#
_cell.length_a   1.000
_cell.length_b   1.000
_cell.length_c   1.000
_cell.angle_alpha   90.00
_cell.angle_beta   90.00
_cell.angle_gamma   90.00
#
_symmetry.space_group_name_H-M   'P 1'
#
loop_
_entity.id
_entity.type
_entity.pdbx_description
1 polymer ?
#
loop_
_entity_poly.entity_id
_entity_poly.type
_entity_poly.pdbx_seq_one_letter_code
_entity_poly.pdbx_strand_id
1 'polypeptide(L)'
;EREGGGGGEERKPTKPPPPPPPPPPPPPAAAMKGVGGLAHLRPAAMERRWILPLAAGSAVSLLLLFFSTLSSPSAAPFPFAFLLPSSFLPSRPVFVESKLRPAPARASGAPRLAYLISGSAGDGGMLRRALQALYHPRNRYVVHLDLEAPPLERLALRRFVARHPVFAAVGNVQVITRANLVTYRGPTMVANTLHAAAILLRGGGEWDWFINLSASDYPLVTQDDLLHAFSKLPRDLNFIDHTSNIGWKEFQRAKPIIIDPGLYMTNKEDVFWITQRRSVPTAFKLFTGSAWMVLSRSFIDYCIWGWDNLPRTVLMYYANFLSSPEGYFHTVICNAQEFRNTTVNHDLHFISWDNPPKQHPHHLTMNDMARMTESNAPFARKFQRDDPVLDKIDAELLSRGPDMLVPGGWCIGPNENGTDPCLVIGNTTFLRLGSGATRLEHLISYLLSEENLRPRQCK
;
A
#
# COMPACT_ATOMS: atom_id res chain seq x y z
N GLU A 1 32.30 47.90 -38.00
CA GLU A 1 33.44 48.72 -37.52
C GLU A 1 34.18 48.00 -36.41
N ARG A 2 35.39 48.46 -36.09
CA ARG A 2 36.59 47.73 -35.64
C ARG A 2 36.58 47.10 -34.23
N GLU A 3 37.25 45.94 -34.18
CA GLU A 3 38.33 45.43 -33.30
C GLU A 3 38.32 45.57 -31.76
N GLY A 4 38.79 44.47 -31.15
CA GLY A 4 39.47 44.37 -29.84
C GLY A 4 38.94 43.17 -29.05
N GLY A 5 39.64 42.07 -28.76
CA GLY A 5 41.07 41.79 -28.72
C GLY A 5 41.48 41.36 -27.31
N GLY A 6 41.76 40.07 -27.10
CA GLY A 6 42.70 39.59 -26.07
C GLY A 6 42.13 38.81 -24.87
N GLY A 7 42.74 37.64 -24.60
CA GLY A 7 42.82 37.08 -23.25
C GLY A 7 42.38 35.62 -23.09
N GLY A 8 43.08 34.67 -23.73
CA GLY A 8 42.97 33.24 -23.37
C GLY A 8 43.81 32.92 -22.15
N GLU A 9 43.19 32.32 -21.12
CA GLU A 9 43.88 31.73 -19.97
C GLU A 9 43.56 30.23 -19.92
N GLU A 10 44.57 29.43 -20.25
CA GLU A 10 44.54 27.98 -20.38
C GLU A 10 44.66 27.33 -18.98
N ARG A 11 43.54 26.83 -18.42
CA ARG A 11 43.56 26.07 -17.16
C ARG A 11 44.14 24.67 -17.38
N LYS A 12 45.33 24.42 -16.82
CA LYS A 12 45.91 23.08 -16.65
C LYS A 12 44.97 22.16 -15.86
N PRO A 13 44.84 20.86 -16.23
CA PRO A 13 44.04 19.90 -15.49
C PRO A 13 44.74 19.46 -14.20
N THR A 14 44.03 19.55 -13.08
CA THR A 14 44.44 19.03 -11.77
C THR A 14 44.33 17.51 -11.73
N LYS A 15 45.42 16.85 -11.29
CA LYS A 15 45.49 15.39 -11.07
C LYS A 15 44.53 14.97 -9.93
N PRO A 16 43.76 13.89 -10.07
CA PRO A 16 42.96 13.36 -8.96
C PRO A 16 43.85 12.73 -7.87
N PRO A 17 43.41 12.75 -6.59
CA PRO A 17 44.16 12.16 -5.49
C PRO A 17 44.19 10.62 -5.56
N PRO A 18 45.23 9.97 -5.00
CA PRO A 18 45.35 8.52 -5.01
C PRO A 18 44.30 7.84 -4.11
N PRO A 19 43.91 6.59 -4.41
CA PRO A 19 42.93 5.84 -3.62
C PRO A 19 43.49 5.47 -2.23
N PRO A 20 42.61 5.31 -1.22
CA PRO A 20 43.01 4.90 0.12
C PRO A 20 43.55 3.46 0.15
N PRO A 21 44.44 3.13 1.10
CA PRO A 21 44.99 1.79 1.24
C PRO A 21 43.93 0.76 1.67
N PRO A 22 44.11 -0.52 1.33
CA PRO A 22 43.18 -1.58 1.71
C PRO A 22 43.20 -1.83 3.23
N PRO A 23 42.07 -2.30 3.80
CA PRO A 23 41.98 -2.61 5.22
C PRO A 23 42.88 -3.79 5.61
N PRO A 24 43.37 -3.84 6.87
CA PRO A 24 44.20 -4.93 7.34
C PRO A 24 43.44 -6.26 7.38
N PRO A 25 44.13 -7.40 7.22
CA PRO A 25 43.51 -8.71 7.28
C PRO A 25 42.96 -9.01 8.68
N PRO A 26 41.89 -9.81 8.80
CA PRO A 26 41.33 -10.19 10.08
C PRO A 26 42.33 -11.04 10.90
N PRO A 27 42.27 -10.96 12.24
CA PRO A 27 43.15 -11.75 13.10
C PRO A 27 42.87 -13.26 12.94
N PRO A 28 43.87 -14.12 13.15
CA PRO A 28 43.73 -15.56 12.99
C PRO A 28 42.73 -16.12 14.00
N ALA A 29 41.86 -17.01 13.53
CA ALA A 29 40.89 -17.72 14.35
C ALA A 29 41.60 -18.49 15.47
N ALA A 30 41.26 -18.16 16.71
CA ALA A 30 41.72 -18.92 17.88
C ALA A 30 41.13 -20.33 17.82
N ALA A 31 42.03 -21.33 17.77
CA ALA A 31 41.71 -22.74 17.84
C ALA A 31 41.07 -23.06 19.20
N MET A 32 39.78 -23.40 19.19
CA MET A 32 39.09 -23.96 20.34
C MET A 32 39.40 -25.46 20.38
N LYS A 33 40.25 -25.85 21.34
CA LYS A 33 40.60 -27.23 21.65
C LYS A 33 39.34 -28.05 21.94
N GLY A 34 39.26 -29.21 21.29
CA GLY A 34 38.22 -30.20 21.55
C GLY A 34 38.31 -30.79 22.95
N VAL A 35 37.14 -31.05 23.52
CA VAL A 35 36.93 -32.07 24.55
C VAL A 35 35.88 -33.00 23.99
N GLY A 36 36.28 -34.26 23.80
CA GLY A 36 35.42 -35.32 23.30
C GLY A 36 34.34 -35.71 24.31
N GLY A 37 33.18 -36.08 23.79
CA GLY A 37 32.06 -36.62 24.53
C GLY A 37 30.96 -37.04 23.58
N LEU A 38 31.17 -38.17 22.89
CA LEU A 38 30.18 -38.79 22.00
C LEU A 38 29.07 -39.41 22.86
N ALA A 39 28.05 -38.62 23.21
CA ALA A 39 26.83 -39.13 23.82
C ALA A 39 25.90 -39.66 22.72
N HIS A 40 25.81 -40.98 22.62
CA HIS A 40 24.77 -41.67 21.86
C HIS A 40 23.38 -41.22 22.35
N LEU A 41 22.66 -40.46 21.52
CA LEU A 41 21.22 -40.23 21.69
C LEU A 41 20.50 -41.57 21.49
N ARG A 42 20.07 -42.19 22.60
CA ARG A 42 19.09 -43.28 22.58
C ARG A 42 17.73 -42.73 22.15
N PRO A 43 16.96 -43.40 21.28
CA PRO A 43 15.56 -43.06 21.06
C PRO A 43 14.81 -43.25 22.39
N ALA A 44 14.01 -42.26 22.78
CA ALA A 44 13.10 -42.39 23.92
C ALA A 44 12.17 -43.57 23.66
N ALA A 45 12.34 -44.66 24.42
CA ALA A 45 11.43 -45.79 24.40
C ALA A 45 10.08 -45.30 24.95
N MET A 46 9.13 -45.06 24.04
CA MET A 46 7.73 -44.86 24.41
C MET A 46 7.30 -46.05 25.26
N GLU A 47 6.89 -45.81 26.51
CA GLU A 47 6.45 -46.87 27.40
C GLU A 47 5.34 -47.68 26.72
N ARG A 48 5.55 -49.00 26.58
CA ARG A 48 4.59 -49.95 25.97
C ARG A 48 3.15 -49.84 26.51
N ARG A 49 2.98 -49.24 27.69
CA ARG A 49 1.70 -49.01 28.38
C ARG A 49 0.76 -48.08 27.60
N TRP A 50 1.29 -47.19 26.75
CA TRP A 50 0.47 -46.24 25.99
C TRP A 50 0.12 -46.71 24.57
N ILE A 51 0.76 -47.77 24.07
CA ILE A 51 0.53 -48.25 22.70
C ILE A 51 -0.89 -48.82 22.55
N LEU A 52 -1.34 -49.61 23.53
CA LEU A 52 -2.68 -50.22 23.53
C LEU A 52 -3.82 -49.19 23.61
N PRO A 53 -3.82 -48.20 24.53
CA PRO A 53 -4.87 -47.19 24.56
C PRO A 53 -4.84 -46.27 23.34
N LEU A 54 -3.67 -45.97 22.77
CA LEU A 54 -3.56 -45.17 21.54
C LEU A 54 -4.10 -45.93 20.32
N ALA A 55 -3.80 -47.22 20.20
CA ALA A 55 -4.32 -48.08 19.14
C ALA A 55 -5.84 -48.26 19.26
N ALA A 56 -6.36 -48.44 20.48
CA ALA A 56 -7.79 -48.51 20.73
C ALA A 56 -8.50 -47.19 20.38
N GLY A 57 -7.94 -46.04 20.79
CA GLY A 57 -8.49 -44.72 20.45
C GLY A 57 -8.48 -44.44 18.94
N SER A 58 -7.43 -44.86 18.24
CA SER A 58 -7.32 -44.74 16.78
C SER A 58 -8.34 -45.65 16.08
N ALA A 59 -8.51 -46.88 16.53
CA ALA A 59 -9.49 -47.81 16.00
C ALA A 59 -10.92 -47.29 16.17
N VAL A 60 -11.27 -46.76 17.35
CA VAL A 60 -12.59 -46.14 17.60
C VAL A 60 -12.81 -44.93 16.69
N SER A 61 -11.80 -44.08 16.51
CA SER A 61 -11.91 -42.91 15.62
C SER A 61 -12.12 -43.30 14.16
N LEU A 62 -11.42 -44.33 13.67
CA LEU A 62 -11.62 -44.87 12.32
C LEU A 62 -13.00 -45.51 12.15
N LEU A 63 -13.51 -46.19 13.19
CA LEU A 63 -14.84 -46.77 13.20
C LEU A 63 -15.92 -45.68 13.13
N LEU A 64 -15.77 -44.59 13.88
CA LEU A 64 -16.67 -43.43 13.85
C LEU A 64 -16.66 -42.74 12.48
N LEU A 65 -15.49 -42.59 11.85
CA LEU A 65 -15.39 -42.09 10.48
C LEU A 65 -16.09 -43.01 9.49
N PHE A 66 -15.94 -44.33 9.60
CA PHE A 66 -16.61 -45.30 8.75
C PHE A 66 -18.15 -45.26 8.92
N PHE A 67 -18.66 -45.15 10.14
CA PHE A 67 -20.11 -45.01 10.34
C PHE A 67 -20.64 -43.67 9.85
N SER A 68 -19.84 -42.59 9.91
CA SER A 68 -20.23 -41.28 9.36
C SER A 68 -20.35 -41.28 7.83
N THR A 69 -19.55 -42.10 7.13
CA THR A 69 -19.67 -42.24 5.66
C THR A 69 -20.83 -43.15 5.26
N LEU A 70 -21.22 -44.12 6.08
CA LEU A 70 -22.41 -44.95 5.84
C LEU A 70 -23.73 -44.23 6.16
N SER A 71 -23.72 -43.22 7.02
CA SER A 71 -24.93 -42.50 7.46
C SER A 71 -25.34 -41.33 6.55
N SER A 72 -24.58 -41.07 5.48
CA SER A 72 -24.88 -40.03 4.49
C SER A 72 -25.53 -40.65 3.23
N PRO A 73 -26.83 -40.38 2.94
CA PRO A 73 -27.53 -41.00 1.81
C PRO A 73 -27.14 -40.46 0.43
N SER A 74 -25.96 -39.87 0.25
CA SER A 74 -25.59 -39.18 -1.01
C SER A 74 -24.16 -39.39 -1.51
N ALA A 75 -23.48 -40.44 -1.10
CA ALA A 75 -22.22 -40.83 -1.73
C ALA A 75 -22.35 -42.22 -2.39
N ALA A 76 -22.56 -42.23 -3.70
CA ALA A 76 -22.46 -43.45 -4.50
C ALA A 76 -21.04 -44.04 -4.39
N PRO A 77 -20.88 -45.37 -4.26
CA PRO A 77 -19.57 -46.00 -4.22
C PRO A 77 -19.03 -46.16 -5.65
N PHE A 78 -17.93 -45.49 -5.97
CA PHE A 78 -17.10 -45.83 -7.13
C PHE A 78 -15.64 -45.97 -6.69
N PRO A 79 -15.10 -47.20 -6.77
CA PRO A 79 -13.90 -47.42 -7.54
C PRO A 79 -14.20 -48.49 -8.62
N PHE A 80 -13.35 -48.59 -9.64
CA PHE A 80 -13.45 -49.48 -10.81
C PHE A 80 -14.24 -48.95 -12.01
N ALA A 81 -13.69 -47.96 -12.71
CA ALA A 81 -13.93 -47.80 -14.15
C ALA A 81 -12.88 -46.89 -14.80
N PHE A 82 -11.61 -47.30 -14.94
CA PHE A 82 -10.70 -46.70 -15.91
C PHE A 82 -9.68 -47.73 -16.44
N LEU A 83 -10.16 -48.64 -17.28
CA LEU A 83 -9.35 -49.32 -18.30
C LEU A 83 -10.05 -49.14 -19.64
N LEU A 84 -9.83 -47.98 -20.27
CA LEU A 84 -10.08 -47.74 -21.70
C LEU A 84 -9.03 -46.73 -22.19
N PRO A 85 -8.39 -46.94 -23.36
CA PRO A 85 -7.41 -46.03 -23.91
C PRO A 85 -8.15 -44.88 -24.60
N SER A 86 -8.29 -43.75 -23.92
CA SER A 86 -8.75 -42.52 -24.55
C SER A 86 -7.55 -41.72 -25.04
N SER A 87 -7.49 -41.53 -26.35
CA SER A 87 -6.72 -40.50 -27.03
C SER A 87 -7.12 -39.12 -26.51
N PHE A 88 -6.47 -38.66 -25.44
CA PHE A 88 -6.64 -37.30 -24.95
C PHE A 88 -5.86 -36.33 -25.82
N LEU A 89 -6.57 -35.61 -26.69
CA LEU A 89 -6.18 -34.25 -27.07
C LEU A 89 -5.94 -33.45 -25.77
N PRO A 90 -4.87 -32.64 -25.66
CA PRO A 90 -4.61 -31.89 -24.44
C PRO A 90 -5.71 -30.83 -24.25
N SER A 91 -6.74 -31.18 -23.46
CA SER A 91 -7.68 -30.20 -22.95
C SER A 91 -6.89 -29.24 -22.08
N ARG A 92 -6.83 -27.96 -22.49
CA ARG A 92 -6.25 -26.91 -21.64
C ARG A 92 -6.89 -27.02 -20.25
N PRO A 93 -6.11 -27.08 -19.17
CA PRO A 93 -6.67 -27.19 -17.83
C PRO A 93 -7.65 -26.03 -17.59
N VAL A 94 -8.90 -26.39 -17.32
CA VAL A 94 -9.96 -25.43 -16.98
C VAL A 94 -9.76 -25.07 -15.52
N PHE A 95 -8.91 -24.07 -15.31
CA PHE A 95 -8.65 -23.45 -14.03
C PHE A 95 -9.88 -22.66 -13.58
N VAL A 96 -10.26 -22.78 -12.29
CA VAL A 96 -11.43 -22.11 -11.67
C VAL A 96 -11.35 -20.59 -11.88
N GLU A 97 -10.13 -20.10 -11.96
CA GLU A 97 -9.68 -18.76 -12.34
C GLU A 97 -10.42 -18.21 -13.55
N SER A 98 -10.61 -19.03 -14.61
CA SER A 98 -11.29 -18.62 -15.84
C SER A 98 -12.82 -18.42 -15.70
N LYS A 99 -13.40 -18.84 -14.57
CA LYS A 99 -14.84 -18.80 -14.30
C LYS A 99 -15.25 -17.78 -13.26
N LEU A 100 -14.32 -17.31 -12.43
CA LEU A 100 -14.59 -16.34 -11.38
C LEU A 100 -14.22 -14.94 -11.88
N ARG A 101 -15.22 -14.06 -11.99
CA ARG A 101 -15.02 -12.65 -12.32
C ARG A 101 -15.02 -11.83 -11.04
N PRO A 102 -14.24 -10.73 -10.96
CA PRO A 102 -14.38 -9.77 -9.87
C PRO A 102 -15.85 -9.36 -9.72
N ALA A 103 -16.32 -9.24 -8.48
CA ALA A 103 -17.70 -8.87 -8.22
C ALA A 103 -18.04 -7.55 -8.93
N PRO A 104 -19.17 -7.48 -9.67
CA PRO A 104 -19.58 -6.24 -10.32
C PRO A 104 -19.83 -5.19 -9.25
N ALA A 105 -19.26 -4.00 -9.44
CA ALA A 105 -19.47 -2.91 -8.50
C ALA A 105 -20.94 -2.46 -8.52
N ARG A 106 -21.57 -2.38 -7.34
CA ARG A 106 -22.96 -1.92 -7.20
C ARG A 106 -22.98 -0.40 -7.37
N ALA A 107 -23.37 0.06 -8.55
CA ALA A 107 -23.44 1.48 -8.88
C ALA A 107 -24.81 2.07 -8.47
N SER A 108 -24.92 2.60 -7.25
CA SER A 108 -25.94 3.61 -6.94
C SER A 108 -25.50 4.52 -5.80
N GLY A 109 -25.47 5.83 -6.05
CA GLY A 109 -25.20 6.86 -5.04
C GLY A 109 -23.75 7.27 -4.87
N ALA A 110 -23.51 8.18 -3.92
CA ALA A 110 -22.19 8.70 -3.60
C ALA A 110 -21.25 7.59 -3.11
N PRO A 111 -19.99 7.55 -3.58
CA PRO A 111 -19.05 6.51 -3.20
C PRO A 111 -18.70 6.57 -1.72
N ARG A 112 -17.95 5.56 -1.29
CA ARG A 112 -17.31 5.50 0.02
C ARG A 112 -15.84 5.17 -0.18
N LEU A 113 -14.97 5.98 0.42
CA LEU A 113 -13.52 5.83 0.31
C LEU A 113 -12.98 5.16 1.57
N ALA A 114 -11.94 4.37 1.41
CA ALA A 114 -11.23 3.72 2.49
C ALA A 114 -9.77 4.21 2.49
N TYR A 115 -9.34 4.81 3.59
CA TYR A 115 -8.01 5.41 3.70
C TYR A 115 -7.09 4.57 4.58
N LEU A 116 -5.84 4.40 4.15
CA LEU A 116 -4.71 4.20 5.05
C LEU A 116 -3.98 5.54 5.21
N ILE A 117 -3.83 6.02 6.44
CA ILE A 117 -2.98 7.18 6.77
C ILE A 117 -1.88 6.68 7.72
N SER A 118 -0.64 6.66 7.24
CA SER A 118 0.50 6.11 8.00
C SER A 118 1.59 7.15 8.29
N GLY A 119 2.16 7.11 9.48
CA GLY A 119 3.31 7.93 9.88
C GLY A 119 4.36 7.14 10.65
N SER A 120 5.44 7.83 11.01
CA SER A 120 6.57 7.34 11.80
C SER A 120 6.74 8.15 13.09
N ALA A 121 7.88 8.00 13.76
CA ALA A 121 8.22 8.81 14.93
C ALA A 121 8.10 10.33 14.69
N GLY A 122 7.33 11.00 15.55
CA GLY A 122 7.07 12.44 15.49
C GLY A 122 5.98 12.88 14.52
N ASP A 123 5.39 11.95 13.75
CA ASP A 123 4.35 12.29 12.78
C ASP A 123 2.94 12.39 13.38
N GLY A 124 2.76 12.09 14.68
CA GLY A 124 1.45 12.03 15.32
C GLY A 124 0.63 13.31 15.17
N GLY A 125 1.27 14.49 15.21
CA GLY A 125 0.59 15.78 14.97
C GLY A 125 0.09 15.92 13.53
N MET A 126 0.98 15.71 12.55
CA MET A 126 0.66 15.79 11.12
C MET A 126 -0.43 14.79 10.74
N LEU A 127 -0.33 13.57 11.26
CA LEU A 127 -1.29 12.51 11.01
C LEU A 127 -2.68 12.83 11.57
N ARG A 128 -2.77 13.46 12.76
CA ARG A 128 -4.06 13.95 13.29
C ARG A 128 -4.64 15.04 12.39
N ARG A 129 -3.83 16.02 11.99
CA ARG A 129 -4.24 17.13 11.12
C ARG A 129 -4.76 16.61 9.78
N ALA A 130 -4.04 15.67 9.16
CA ALA A 130 -4.42 15.03 7.90
C ALA A 130 -5.71 14.21 8.05
N LEU A 131 -5.85 13.43 9.13
CA LEU A 131 -7.08 12.67 9.40
C LEU A 131 -8.30 13.60 9.49
N GLN A 132 -8.18 14.72 10.20
CA GLN A 132 -9.26 15.71 10.29
C GLN A 132 -9.55 16.39 8.94
N ALA A 133 -8.51 16.66 8.14
CA ALA A 133 -8.64 17.21 6.79
C ALA A 133 -9.38 16.26 5.82
N LEU A 134 -9.17 14.95 6.01
CA LEU A 134 -9.69 13.91 5.14
C LEU A 134 -11.01 13.32 5.64
N TYR A 135 -11.51 13.73 6.81
CA TYR A 135 -12.62 13.04 7.46
C TYR A 135 -13.97 13.31 6.76
N HIS A 136 -14.73 12.23 6.54
CA HIS A 136 -16.11 12.25 6.12
C HIS A 136 -16.82 11.02 6.72
N PRO A 137 -18.05 11.15 7.26
CA PRO A 137 -18.74 10.06 7.97
C PRO A 137 -19.08 8.85 7.09
N ARG A 138 -19.09 9.01 5.76
CA ARG A 138 -19.29 7.89 4.81
C ARG A 138 -18.07 6.98 4.65
N ASN A 139 -16.88 7.56 4.83
CA ASN A 139 -15.61 6.91 4.52
C ASN A 139 -15.15 6.03 5.69
N ARG A 140 -14.10 5.25 5.46
CA ARG A 140 -13.44 4.43 6.46
C ARG A 140 -11.97 4.76 6.54
N TYR A 141 -11.40 4.68 7.73
CA TYR A 141 -10.02 5.10 7.98
C TYR A 141 -9.30 4.04 8.79
N VAL A 142 -8.14 3.62 8.31
CA VAL A 142 -7.12 2.92 9.10
C VAL A 142 -5.95 3.87 9.28
N VAL A 143 -5.56 4.06 10.53
CA VAL A 143 -4.55 5.03 10.93
C VAL A 143 -3.43 4.28 11.64
N HIS A 144 -2.18 4.57 11.26
CA HIS A 144 -1.02 3.82 11.74
C HIS A 144 0.15 4.74 12.04
N LEU A 145 0.76 4.57 13.21
CA LEU A 145 2.10 5.03 13.50
C LEU A 145 2.97 3.78 13.65
N ASP A 146 4.07 3.73 12.92
CA ASP A 146 4.96 2.56 12.90
C ASP A 146 5.67 2.34 14.26
N LEU A 147 6.40 1.23 14.38
CA LEU A 147 7.04 0.86 15.63
C LEU A 147 8.18 1.81 16.05
N GLU A 148 8.71 2.62 15.13
CA GLU A 148 9.69 3.67 15.46
C GLU A 148 9.05 4.75 16.34
N ALA A 149 7.75 5.01 16.17
CA ALA A 149 7.04 5.98 16.99
C ALA A 149 6.98 5.53 18.46
N PRO A 150 7.38 6.41 19.41
CA PRO A 150 7.36 6.09 20.83
C PRO A 150 5.98 5.60 21.31
N PRO A 151 5.92 4.68 22.28
CA PRO A 151 4.65 4.15 22.81
C PRO A 151 3.68 5.25 23.27
N LEU A 152 4.20 6.34 23.86
CA LEU A 152 3.39 7.48 24.29
C LEU A 152 2.72 8.20 23.12
N GLU A 153 3.42 8.37 22.00
CA GLU A 153 2.88 9.01 20.79
C GLU A 153 1.78 8.15 20.17
N ARG A 154 2.01 6.84 20.04
CA ARG A 154 1.01 5.88 19.55
C ARG A 154 -0.23 5.83 20.46
N LEU A 155 -0.02 5.89 21.78
CA LEU A 155 -1.11 5.96 22.75
C LEU A 155 -1.89 7.28 22.66
N ALA A 156 -1.19 8.41 22.43
CA ALA A 156 -1.83 9.71 22.24
C ALA A 156 -2.72 9.71 20.99
N LEU A 157 -2.26 9.15 19.88
CA LEU A 157 -3.09 8.98 18.67
C LEU A 157 -4.34 8.14 18.95
N ARG A 158 -4.18 6.98 19.63
CA ARG A 158 -5.33 6.15 20.03
C ARG A 158 -6.33 6.91 20.89
N ARG A 159 -5.85 7.67 21.88
CA ARG A 159 -6.71 8.48 22.78
C ARG A 159 -7.42 9.59 22.02
N PHE A 160 -6.75 10.25 21.09
CA PHE A 160 -7.34 11.25 20.23
C PHE A 160 -8.51 10.67 19.44
N VAL A 161 -8.31 9.55 18.72
CA VAL A 161 -9.38 8.91 17.95
C VAL A 161 -10.54 8.47 18.83
N ALA A 162 -10.26 7.89 20.01
CA ALA A 162 -11.29 7.42 20.92
C ALA A 162 -12.10 8.54 21.60
N ARG A 163 -11.53 9.75 21.74
CA ARG A 163 -12.15 10.89 22.43
C ARG A 163 -12.77 11.91 21.48
N HIS A 164 -12.39 11.91 20.21
CA HIS A 164 -12.97 12.82 19.24
C HIS A 164 -14.46 12.51 19.08
N PRO A 165 -15.38 13.46 19.36
CA PRO A 165 -16.81 13.19 19.46
C PRO A 165 -17.39 12.56 18.20
N VAL A 166 -17.01 13.09 17.03
CA VAL A 166 -17.47 12.58 15.73
C VAL A 166 -16.92 11.19 15.43
N PHE A 167 -15.62 10.93 15.66
CA PHE A 167 -15.02 9.63 15.35
C PHE A 167 -15.57 8.54 16.27
N ALA A 168 -15.79 8.86 17.55
CA ALA A 168 -16.40 7.96 18.51
C ALA A 168 -17.87 7.66 18.18
N ALA A 169 -18.63 8.67 17.75
CA ALA A 169 -20.04 8.51 17.39
C ALA A 169 -20.24 7.69 16.10
N VAL A 170 -19.42 7.92 15.08
CA VAL A 170 -19.55 7.22 13.78
C VAL A 170 -18.84 5.85 13.78
N GLY A 171 -17.73 5.73 14.50
CA GLY A 171 -17.00 4.47 14.63
C GLY A 171 -16.28 4.01 13.35
N ASN A 172 -15.96 4.93 12.43
CA ASN A 172 -15.35 4.64 11.13
C ASN A 172 -13.83 4.88 11.05
N VAL A 173 -13.17 5.16 12.19
CA VAL A 173 -11.73 5.36 12.30
C VAL A 173 -11.11 4.28 13.20
N GLN A 174 -10.19 3.49 12.63
CA GLN A 174 -9.50 2.42 13.35
C GLN A 174 -7.99 2.70 13.43
N VAL A 175 -7.44 2.62 14.64
CA VAL A 175 -5.98 2.74 14.86
C VAL A 175 -5.35 1.35 14.91
N ILE A 176 -4.29 1.12 14.13
CA ILE A 176 -3.46 -0.08 14.25
C ILE A 176 -2.64 0.04 15.55
N THR A 177 -2.97 -0.79 16.54
CA THR A 177 -2.33 -0.75 17.87
C THR A 177 -1.06 -1.60 17.95
N ARG A 178 -1.02 -2.70 17.20
CA ARG A 178 0.17 -3.54 17.01
C ARG A 178 0.96 -2.98 15.84
N ALA A 179 1.75 -1.95 16.14
CA ALA A 179 2.59 -1.29 15.15
C ALA A 179 3.71 -2.22 14.66
N ASN A 180 3.94 -2.22 13.35
CA ASN A 180 5.07 -2.90 12.72
C ASN A 180 6.13 -1.85 12.37
N LEU A 181 7.40 -2.25 12.19
CA LEU A 181 8.38 -1.36 11.56
C LEU A 181 8.05 -1.19 10.08
N VAL A 182 8.24 0.02 9.56
CA VAL A 182 8.00 0.34 8.15
C VAL A 182 9.25 0.98 7.54
N THR A 183 9.89 0.26 6.64
CA THR A 183 11.04 0.72 5.86
C THR A 183 10.56 1.16 4.48
N TYR A 184 10.69 2.44 4.13
CA TYR A 184 10.20 3.00 2.85
C TYR A 184 10.74 2.25 1.62
N ARG A 185 12.02 1.90 1.65
CA ARG A 185 12.69 1.17 0.56
C ARG A 185 12.47 -0.34 0.63
N GLY A 186 11.83 -0.84 1.67
CA GLY A 186 11.68 -2.26 1.94
C GLY A 186 10.27 -2.80 1.69
N PRO A 187 10.09 -4.12 1.73
CA PRO A 187 8.80 -4.80 1.65
C PRO A 187 7.87 -4.52 2.84
N THR A 188 8.39 -4.08 3.99
CA THR A 188 7.56 -3.83 5.18
C THR A 188 6.50 -2.75 4.96
N MET A 189 6.76 -1.77 4.09
CA MET A 189 5.74 -0.80 3.68
C MET A 189 4.63 -1.44 2.84
N VAL A 190 4.94 -2.38 1.93
CA VAL A 190 3.92 -3.16 1.19
C VAL A 190 3.10 -4.00 2.16
N ALA A 191 3.76 -4.68 3.10
CA ALA A 191 3.10 -5.49 4.11
C ALA A 191 2.15 -4.64 4.98
N ASN A 192 2.55 -3.43 5.37
CA ASN A 192 1.70 -2.50 6.12
C ASN A 192 0.48 -2.06 5.29
N THR A 193 0.66 -1.71 4.02
CA THR A 193 -0.45 -1.35 3.12
C THR A 193 -1.45 -2.50 2.96
N LEU A 194 -0.96 -3.73 2.74
CA LEU A 194 -1.80 -4.93 2.65
C LEU A 194 -2.51 -5.24 3.99
N HIS A 195 -1.83 -5.04 5.11
CA HIS A 195 -2.43 -5.24 6.44
C HIS A 195 -3.58 -4.25 6.69
N ALA A 196 -3.39 -2.97 6.36
CA ALA A 196 -4.46 -1.97 6.46
C ALA A 196 -5.65 -2.28 5.55
N ALA A 197 -5.37 -2.69 4.31
CA ALA A 197 -6.40 -3.15 3.38
C ALA A 197 -7.18 -4.36 3.93
N ALA A 198 -6.49 -5.35 4.49
CA ALA A 198 -7.12 -6.51 5.13
C ALA A 198 -8.00 -6.12 6.34
N ILE A 199 -7.56 -5.15 7.14
CA ILE A 199 -8.37 -4.60 8.25
C ILE A 199 -9.65 -3.96 7.70
N LEU A 200 -9.56 -3.14 6.64
CA LEU A 200 -10.72 -2.46 6.03
C LEU A 200 -11.70 -3.45 5.40
N LEU A 201 -11.21 -4.51 4.77
CA LEU A 201 -12.05 -5.59 4.23
C LEU A 201 -12.73 -6.38 5.35
N ARG A 202 -11.98 -6.78 6.40
CA ARG A 202 -12.52 -7.53 7.54
C ARG A 202 -13.53 -6.71 8.34
N GLY A 203 -13.30 -5.40 8.48
CA GLY A 203 -14.23 -4.48 9.14
C GLY A 203 -15.57 -4.35 8.41
N GLY A 204 -15.71 -4.95 7.22
CA GLY A 204 -16.93 -4.98 6.44
C GLY A 204 -17.31 -3.63 5.85
N GLY A 205 -18.61 -3.45 5.61
CA GLY A 205 -19.16 -2.28 4.97
C GLY A 205 -18.90 -2.24 3.46
N GLU A 206 -19.63 -1.36 2.80
CA GLU A 206 -19.46 -1.09 1.38
C GLU A 206 -18.50 0.09 1.23
N TRP A 207 -17.32 -0.12 0.66
CA TRP A 207 -16.45 0.96 0.17
C TRP A 207 -16.00 0.64 -1.25
N ASP A 208 -15.61 1.66 -2.00
CA ASP A 208 -15.40 1.56 -3.45
C ASP A 208 -13.92 1.63 -3.82
N TRP A 209 -13.16 2.50 -3.15
CA TRP A 209 -11.74 2.69 -3.39
C TRP A 209 -10.93 2.73 -2.10
N PHE A 210 -9.72 2.17 -2.17
CA PHE A 210 -8.68 2.24 -1.18
C PHE A 210 -7.63 3.28 -1.59
N ILE A 211 -7.30 4.20 -0.68
CA ILE A 211 -6.32 5.28 -0.88
C ILE A 211 -5.27 5.17 0.22
N ASN A 212 -4.00 5.04 -0.15
CA ASN A 212 -2.90 5.10 0.81
C ASN A 212 -2.28 6.49 0.83
N LEU A 213 -2.04 7.01 2.02
CA LEU A 213 -1.41 8.31 2.29
C LEU A 213 -0.43 8.17 3.45
N SER A 214 0.58 9.04 3.48
CA SER A 214 1.47 9.23 4.62
C SER A 214 1.08 10.47 5.42
N ALA A 215 1.71 10.66 6.58
CA ALA A 215 1.57 11.87 7.37
C ALA A 215 2.07 13.14 6.64
N SER A 216 2.87 13.00 5.59
CA SER A 216 3.38 14.13 4.78
C SER A 216 2.54 14.43 3.53
N ASP A 217 1.43 13.72 3.32
CA ASP A 217 0.46 14.00 2.26
C ASP A 217 -0.68 14.88 2.81
N TYR A 218 -1.27 15.71 1.95
CA TYR A 218 -2.40 16.58 2.35
C TYR A 218 -3.41 16.74 1.21
N PRO A 219 -4.73 16.82 1.50
CA PRO A 219 -5.74 17.04 0.48
C PRO A 219 -5.72 18.50 -0.05
N LEU A 220 -5.96 18.65 -1.34
CA LEU A 220 -6.15 19.93 -2.05
C LEU A 220 -7.61 20.19 -2.45
N VAL A 221 -8.51 19.25 -2.13
CA VAL A 221 -9.95 19.33 -2.37
C VAL A 221 -10.70 18.81 -1.15
N THR A 222 -11.95 19.24 -0.98
CA THR A 222 -12.79 18.72 0.10
C THR A 222 -13.19 17.28 -0.16
N GLN A 223 -13.61 16.55 0.89
CA GLN A 223 -14.14 15.20 0.71
C GLN A 223 -15.42 15.18 -0.13
N ASP A 224 -16.26 16.21 -0.01
CA ASP A 224 -17.48 16.33 -0.82
C ASP A 224 -17.16 16.49 -2.31
N ASP A 225 -16.15 17.30 -2.64
CA ASP A 225 -15.64 17.44 -4.02
C ASP A 225 -15.11 16.11 -4.57
N LEU A 226 -14.29 15.41 -3.77
CA LEU A 226 -13.71 14.14 -4.16
C LEU A 226 -14.80 13.08 -4.37
N LEU A 227 -15.74 12.96 -3.43
CA LEU A 227 -16.86 12.03 -3.53
C LEU A 227 -17.77 12.35 -4.72
N HIS A 228 -17.99 13.64 -5.03
CA HIS A 228 -18.77 14.06 -6.18
C HIS A 228 -18.10 13.65 -7.49
N ALA A 229 -16.82 14.00 -7.66
CA ALA A 229 -16.08 13.66 -8.88
C ALA A 229 -16.00 12.13 -9.06
N PHE A 230 -15.72 11.39 -7.98
CA PHE A 230 -15.69 9.94 -8.02
C PHE A 230 -17.06 9.32 -8.26
N SER A 231 -18.18 9.96 -7.88
CA SER A 231 -19.52 9.43 -8.12
C SER A 231 -19.84 9.19 -9.60
N LYS A 232 -19.15 9.90 -10.51
CA LYS A 232 -19.29 9.81 -11.96
C LYS A 232 -18.40 8.72 -12.59
N LEU A 233 -17.53 8.09 -11.80
CA LEU A 233 -16.54 7.13 -12.29
C LEU A 233 -17.04 5.68 -12.21
N PRO A 234 -16.67 4.84 -13.20
CA PRO A 234 -16.70 3.39 -13.04
C PRO A 234 -15.87 2.97 -11.81
N ARG A 235 -16.50 2.20 -10.91
CA ARG A 235 -15.92 1.80 -9.61
C ARG A 235 -14.77 0.81 -9.71
N ASP A 236 -14.57 0.22 -10.88
CA ASP A 236 -13.51 -0.74 -11.16
C ASP A 236 -12.18 -0.06 -11.53
N LEU A 237 -12.18 1.25 -11.82
CA LEU A 237 -10.97 1.99 -12.17
C LEU A 237 -9.95 2.06 -11.02
N ASN A 238 -8.68 1.95 -11.38
CA ASN A 238 -7.52 2.02 -10.49
C ASN A 238 -6.59 3.15 -10.95
N PHE A 239 -6.44 4.21 -10.16
CA PHE A 239 -5.47 5.27 -10.42
C PHE A 239 -4.11 4.86 -9.84
N ILE A 240 -3.23 4.44 -10.74
CA ILE A 240 -1.90 3.91 -10.43
C ILE A 240 -0.96 4.33 -11.56
N ASP A 241 -0.03 5.24 -11.28
CA ASP A 241 1.04 5.58 -12.22
C ASP A 241 1.92 4.34 -12.44
N HIS A 242 2.18 3.94 -13.68
CA HIS A 242 2.96 2.74 -13.97
C HIS A 242 3.72 2.82 -15.29
N THR A 243 4.83 2.09 -15.35
CA THR A 243 5.58 1.80 -16.57
C THR A 243 6.23 0.43 -16.51
N SER A 244 6.25 -0.25 -17.66
CA SER A 244 7.01 -1.48 -17.83
C SER A 244 8.45 -1.24 -18.27
N ASN A 245 8.80 0.01 -18.65
CA ASN A 245 10.16 0.37 -18.99
C ASN A 245 10.94 0.69 -17.72
N ILE A 246 11.44 -0.36 -17.06
CA ILE A 246 12.13 -0.23 -15.77
C ILE A 246 13.59 0.26 -15.90
N GLY A 247 14.19 0.21 -17.10
CA GLY A 247 15.51 0.76 -17.39
C GLY A 247 16.58 0.43 -16.35
N TRP A 248 17.24 1.46 -15.82
CA TRP A 248 18.28 1.31 -14.79
C TRP A 248 17.78 0.64 -13.49
N LYS A 249 16.47 0.72 -13.19
CA LYS A 249 15.87 0.10 -12.00
C LYS A 249 15.98 -1.42 -12.06
N GLU A 250 16.10 -2.03 -13.23
CA GLU A 250 16.38 -3.46 -13.36
C GLU A 250 17.67 -3.83 -12.61
N PHE A 251 18.75 -3.11 -12.89
CA PHE A 251 20.08 -3.41 -12.34
C PHE A 251 20.27 -2.90 -10.91
N GLN A 252 19.57 -1.84 -10.52
CA GLN A 252 19.71 -1.24 -9.19
C GLN A 252 18.66 -1.73 -8.17
N ARG A 253 17.51 -2.26 -8.62
CA ARG A 253 16.40 -2.65 -7.73
C ARG A 253 15.95 -4.09 -7.89
N ALA A 254 15.85 -4.60 -9.12
CA ALA A 254 15.31 -5.93 -9.38
C ALA A 254 16.33 -7.08 -9.20
N LYS A 255 17.51 -6.91 -9.81
CA LYS A 255 18.60 -7.90 -9.76
C LYS A 255 19.31 -7.97 -8.39
N PRO A 256 19.53 -6.86 -7.68
CA PRO A 256 20.04 -6.93 -6.31
C PRO A 256 19.02 -7.57 -5.37
N ILE A 257 19.51 -8.18 -4.30
CA ILE A 257 18.70 -8.81 -3.27
C ILE A 257 18.91 -8.00 -1.99
N ILE A 258 17.81 -7.56 -1.38
CA ILE A 258 17.83 -6.87 -0.10
C ILE A 258 17.13 -7.69 0.98
N ILE A 259 17.53 -7.51 2.23
CA ILE A 259 16.81 -7.99 3.41
C ILE A 259 16.40 -6.76 4.21
N ASP A 260 15.12 -6.68 4.58
CA ASP A 260 14.61 -5.62 5.42
C ASP A 260 14.69 -6.02 6.89
N PRO A 261 15.57 -5.39 7.71
CA PRO A 261 15.64 -5.66 9.14
C PRO A 261 14.32 -5.48 9.87
N GLY A 262 13.40 -4.65 9.37
CA GLY A 262 12.08 -4.47 9.96
C GLY A 262 11.24 -5.75 10.03
N LEU A 263 11.65 -6.83 9.35
CA LEU A 263 11.00 -8.14 9.43
C LEU A 263 11.40 -8.97 10.66
N TYR A 264 12.55 -8.70 11.30
CA TYR A 264 13.07 -9.53 12.40
C TYR A 264 13.75 -8.76 13.54
N MET A 265 13.93 -7.45 13.39
CA MET A 265 14.45 -6.55 14.43
C MET A 265 13.35 -5.66 15.00
N THR A 266 13.60 -5.05 16.16
CA THR A 266 12.70 -4.07 16.80
C THR A 266 13.14 -2.62 16.59
N ASN A 267 14.40 -2.40 16.19
CA ASN A 267 14.94 -1.08 15.88
C ASN A 267 14.85 -0.86 14.38
N LYS A 268 14.53 0.37 13.97
CA LYS A 268 14.46 0.74 12.55
C LYS A 268 15.86 0.93 11.99
N GLU A 269 16.12 0.29 10.86
CA GLU A 269 17.37 0.36 10.11
C GLU A 269 17.03 0.38 8.60
N ASP A 270 17.96 0.87 7.76
CA ASP A 270 17.78 0.75 6.30
C ASP A 270 17.98 -0.72 5.85
N VAL A 271 17.61 -1.01 4.62
CA VAL A 271 17.72 -2.35 4.05
C VAL A 271 19.17 -2.82 3.97
N PHE A 272 19.39 -4.11 4.26
CA PHE A 272 20.68 -4.77 4.08
C PHE A 272 20.82 -5.31 2.67
N TRP A 273 22.00 -5.13 2.09
CA TRP A 273 22.33 -5.62 0.76
C TRP A 273 22.98 -6.99 0.83
N ILE A 274 22.49 -7.92 0.02
CA ILE A 274 23.11 -9.21 -0.19
C ILE A 274 24.08 -9.13 -1.37
N THR A 275 25.23 -9.78 -1.24
CA THR A 275 26.29 -9.71 -2.27
C THR A 275 25.89 -10.44 -3.55
N GLN A 276 25.11 -11.51 -3.44
CA GLN A 276 24.55 -12.24 -4.57
C GLN A 276 23.44 -11.45 -5.26
N ARG A 277 23.34 -11.66 -6.58
CA ARG A 277 22.29 -11.10 -7.44
C ARG A 277 21.45 -12.22 -8.04
N ARG A 278 20.24 -11.86 -8.48
CA ARG A 278 19.32 -12.75 -9.20
C ARG A 278 19.06 -12.23 -10.61
N SER A 279 18.56 -13.12 -11.48
CA SER A 279 17.92 -12.70 -12.73
C SER A 279 16.53 -12.11 -12.44
N VAL A 280 16.01 -11.36 -13.42
CA VAL A 280 14.60 -10.93 -13.40
C VAL A 280 13.67 -12.16 -13.57
N PRO A 281 12.43 -12.10 -13.05
CA PRO A 281 11.49 -13.21 -13.14
C PRO A 281 11.04 -13.41 -14.59
N THR A 282 10.84 -14.66 -14.97
CA THR A 282 10.28 -15.05 -16.28
C THR A 282 8.78 -15.35 -16.21
N ALA A 283 8.23 -15.53 -15.00
CA ALA A 283 6.84 -15.87 -14.78
C ALA A 283 5.87 -14.68 -14.89
N PHE A 284 6.36 -13.45 -14.75
CA PHE A 284 5.58 -12.21 -14.84
C PHE A 284 6.49 -11.05 -15.25
N LYS A 285 5.89 -10.02 -15.84
CA LYS A 285 6.59 -8.80 -16.27
C LYS A 285 6.65 -7.80 -15.12
N LEU A 286 7.81 -7.20 -14.86
CA LEU A 286 7.94 -6.19 -13.81
C LEU A 286 7.40 -4.84 -14.27
N PHE A 287 6.67 -4.17 -13.38
CA PHE A 287 6.23 -2.80 -13.52
C PHE A 287 6.71 -1.97 -12.33
N THR A 288 6.84 -0.66 -12.54
CA THR A 288 7.20 0.31 -11.50
C THR A 288 6.40 1.59 -11.66
N GLY A 289 6.25 2.34 -10.58
CA GLY A 289 5.53 3.61 -10.58
C GLY A 289 5.55 4.30 -9.22
N SER A 290 4.56 5.14 -8.96
CA SER A 290 4.38 5.83 -7.68
C SER A 290 3.98 4.87 -6.56
N ALA A 291 4.47 5.09 -5.34
CA ALA A 291 4.00 4.32 -4.18
C ALA A 291 2.59 4.73 -3.71
N TRP A 292 2.03 5.82 -4.25
CA TRP A 292 0.73 6.40 -3.89
C TRP A 292 -0.29 6.05 -4.94
N MET A 293 -1.46 5.57 -4.53
CA MET A 293 -2.45 5.01 -5.44
C MET A 293 -3.87 5.20 -4.94
N VAL A 294 -4.82 5.13 -5.87
CA VAL A 294 -6.25 4.95 -5.57
C VAL A 294 -6.73 3.68 -6.25
N LEU A 295 -6.91 2.63 -5.46
CA LEU A 295 -7.15 1.27 -5.95
C LEU A 295 -8.62 0.88 -5.72
N SER A 296 -9.26 0.27 -6.71
CA SER A 296 -10.62 -0.23 -6.57
C SER A 296 -10.69 -1.34 -5.53
N ARG A 297 -11.82 -1.44 -4.84
CA ARG A 297 -12.04 -2.50 -3.85
C ARG A 297 -11.86 -3.89 -4.47
N SER A 298 -12.34 -4.10 -5.69
CA SER A 298 -12.21 -5.39 -6.38
C SER A 298 -10.75 -5.80 -6.59
N PHE A 299 -9.86 -4.84 -6.87
CA PHE A 299 -8.42 -5.11 -6.99
C PHE A 299 -7.78 -5.38 -5.62
N ILE A 300 -8.20 -4.67 -4.57
CA ILE A 300 -7.74 -4.93 -3.20
C ILE A 300 -8.22 -6.31 -2.70
N ASP A 301 -9.47 -6.67 -2.98
CA ASP A 301 -10.01 -8.00 -2.72
C ASP A 301 -9.19 -9.07 -3.43
N TYR A 302 -8.81 -8.86 -4.68
CA TYR A 302 -7.92 -9.76 -5.40
C TYR A 302 -6.52 -9.87 -4.75
N CYS A 303 -5.94 -8.76 -4.28
CA CYS A 303 -4.64 -8.78 -3.61
C CYS A 303 -4.66 -9.56 -2.27
N ILE A 304 -5.76 -9.52 -1.52
CA ILE A 304 -5.88 -10.13 -0.19
C ILE A 304 -6.49 -11.54 -0.25
N TRP A 305 -7.61 -11.69 -0.95
CA TRP A 305 -8.43 -12.89 -1.01
C TRP A 305 -8.39 -13.61 -2.35
N GLY A 306 -7.65 -13.07 -3.34
CA GLY A 306 -7.56 -13.66 -4.68
C GLY A 306 -7.25 -15.16 -4.63
N TRP A 307 -8.03 -15.92 -5.39
CA TRP A 307 -7.83 -17.36 -5.58
C TRP A 307 -6.58 -17.64 -6.42
N ASP A 308 -6.27 -16.75 -7.37
CA ASP A 308 -5.04 -16.78 -8.15
C ASP A 308 -3.82 -16.62 -7.22
N ASN A 309 -2.75 -17.35 -7.52
CA ASN A 309 -1.50 -17.29 -6.78
C ASN A 309 -0.61 -16.11 -7.21
N LEU A 310 -0.95 -15.36 -8.27
CA LEU A 310 -0.16 -14.23 -8.76
C LEU A 310 0.17 -13.20 -7.65
N PRO A 311 -0.78 -12.65 -6.86
CA PRO A 311 -0.45 -11.69 -5.79
C PRO A 311 0.54 -12.24 -4.78
N ARG A 312 0.39 -13.51 -4.37
CA ARG A 312 1.29 -14.17 -3.41
C ARG A 312 2.67 -14.42 -4.00
N THR A 313 2.74 -14.86 -5.26
CA THR A 313 3.99 -15.10 -5.99
C THR A 313 4.78 -13.80 -6.17
N VAL A 314 4.09 -12.73 -6.55
CA VAL A 314 4.69 -11.39 -6.68
C VAL A 314 5.11 -10.87 -5.31
N LEU A 315 4.30 -11.05 -4.25
CA LEU A 315 4.67 -10.63 -2.89
C LEU A 315 5.94 -11.32 -2.41
N MET A 316 6.07 -12.63 -2.62
CA MET A 316 7.29 -13.38 -2.31
C MET A 316 8.52 -12.82 -3.06
N TYR A 317 8.36 -12.49 -4.35
CA TYR A 317 9.46 -11.91 -5.12
C TYR A 317 9.86 -10.51 -4.62
N TYR A 318 8.86 -9.68 -4.27
CA TYR A 318 9.04 -8.34 -3.75
C TYR A 318 9.54 -8.30 -2.31
N ALA A 319 9.49 -9.39 -1.54
CA ALA A 319 10.11 -9.47 -0.21
C ALA A 319 11.62 -9.13 -0.21
N ASN A 320 12.31 -9.28 -1.35
CA ASN A 320 13.73 -8.94 -1.49
C ASN A 320 14.00 -7.94 -2.64
N PHE A 321 13.02 -7.11 -2.98
CA PHE A 321 13.13 -6.10 -4.04
C PHE A 321 13.29 -4.69 -3.44
N LEU A 322 14.22 -3.89 -3.95
CA LEU A 322 14.42 -2.52 -3.46
C LEU A 322 13.30 -1.58 -3.91
N SER A 323 12.79 -0.75 -3.01
CA SER A 323 11.64 0.15 -3.25
C SER A 323 10.40 -0.65 -3.65
N SER A 324 10.13 -1.74 -2.93
CA SER A 324 9.00 -2.64 -3.19
C SER A 324 7.62 -1.98 -3.35
N PRO A 325 7.26 -0.93 -2.58
CA PRO A 325 5.99 -0.22 -2.76
C PRO A 325 5.81 0.39 -4.16
N GLU A 326 6.90 0.77 -4.81
CA GLU A 326 6.92 1.34 -6.17
C GLU A 326 6.86 0.27 -7.27
N GLY A 327 6.47 -0.98 -6.96
CA GLY A 327 6.42 -2.05 -7.95
C GLY A 327 5.48 -3.22 -7.67
N TYR A 328 5.20 -3.56 -6.40
CA TYR A 328 4.34 -4.71 -6.08
C TYR A 328 2.94 -4.59 -6.72
N PHE A 329 2.19 -3.54 -6.37
CA PHE A 329 0.81 -3.36 -6.87
C PHE A 329 0.75 -3.19 -8.39
N HIS A 330 1.71 -2.45 -8.96
CA HIS A 330 1.89 -2.25 -10.40
C HIS A 330 2.07 -3.58 -11.14
N THR A 331 2.94 -4.45 -10.61
CA THR A 331 3.23 -5.75 -11.22
C THR A 331 2.02 -6.66 -11.10
N VAL A 332 1.33 -6.69 -9.95
CA VAL A 332 0.11 -7.50 -9.79
C VAL A 332 -0.98 -7.03 -10.76
N ILE A 333 -1.31 -5.73 -10.78
CA ILE A 333 -2.44 -5.22 -11.59
C ILE A 333 -2.20 -5.38 -13.09
N CYS A 334 -0.97 -5.20 -13.56
CA CYS A 334 -0.66 -5.28 -14.98
C CYS A 334 -0.46 -6.72 -15.49
N ASN A 335 -0.19 -7.69 -14.61
CA ASN A 335 -0.13 -9.11 -14.99
C ASN A 335 -1.45 -9.85 -14.76
N ALA A 336 -2.42 -9.25 -14.05
CA ALA A 336 -3.75 -9.80 -13.88
C ALA A 336 -4.67 -9.40 -15.05
N GLN A 337 -5.15 -10.40 -15.79
CA GLN A 337 -5.91 -10.21 -17.03
C GLN A 337 -7.21 -9.41 -16.82
N GLU A 338 -7.84 -9.57 -15.65
CA GLU A 338 -9.08 -8.94 -15.26
C GLU A 338 -8.92 -7.44 -14.94
N PHE A 339 -7.71 -7.01 -14.56
CA PHE A 339 -7.45 -5.65 -14.08
C PHE A 339 -6.59 -4.79 -15.00
N ARG A 340 -5.83 -5.38 -15.93
CA ARG A 340 -4.93 -4.65 -16.86
C ARG A 340 -5.61 -3.51 -17.63
N ASN A 341 -6.91 -3.64 -17.90
CA ASN A 341 -7.71 -2.64 -18.63
C ASN A 341 -8.49 -1.68 -17.70
N THR A 342 -8.26 -1.74 -16.40
CA THR A 342 -8.90 -0.87 -15.40
C THR A 342 -7.95 0.22 -14.88
N THR A 343 -6.69 0.22 -15.31
CA THR A 343 -5.69 1.19 -14.84
C THR A 343 -5.89 2.55 -15.50
N VAL A 344 -5.78 3.60 -14.70
CA VAL A 344 -5.60 5.00 -15.11
C VAL A 344 -4.18 5.38 -14.68
N ASN A 345 -3.33 5.70 -15.65
CA ASN A 345 -1.89 5.90 -15.43
C ASN A 345 -1.58 7.29 -14.85
N HIS A 346 -1.95 7.48 -13.58
CA HIS A 346 -1.79 8.70 -12.79
C HIS A 346 -1.99 8.36 -11.31
N ASP A 347 -1.22 8.93 -10.39
CA ASP A 347 -1.33 8.65 -8.95
C ASP A 347 -2.23 9.63 -8.16
N LEU A 348 -2.77 10.65 -8.84
CA LEU A 348 -3.62 11.71 -8.29
C LEU A 348 -2.90 12.58 -7.24
N HIS A 349 -1.57 12.67 -7.31
CA HIS A 349 -0.79 13.54 -6.45
C HIS A 349 -0.09 14.63 -7.26
N PHE A 350 -0.07 15.85 -6.71
CA PHE A 350 0.94 16.83 -7.07
C PHE A 350 2.22 16.53 -6.30
N ILE A 351 3.31 16.29 -7.02
CA ILE A 351 4.63 16.03 -6.45
C ILE A 351 5.67 16.88 -7.17
N SER A 352 6.46 17.64 -6.41
CA SER A 352 7.58 18.40 -6.97
C SER A 352 8.87 17.59 -6.86
N TRP A 353 9.51 17.32 -8.00
CA TRP A 353 10.74 16.53 -8.11
C TRP A 353 11.89 17.35 -8.70
N ASP A 354 13.12 16.99 -8.33
CA ASP A 354 14.31 17.31 -9.12
C ASP A 354 14.17 16.70 -10.53
N ASN A 355 14.89 17.26 -11.52
CA ASN A 355 15.04 16.63 -12.84
C ASN A 355 16.54 16.34 -13.12
N PRO A 356 16.96 15.07 -13.16
CA PRO A 356 16.17 13.85 -12.95
C PRO A 356 15.74 13.66 -11.47
N PRO A 357 14.66 12.90 -11.19
CA PRO A 357 14.16 12.70 -9.84
C PRO A 357 15.19 12.05 -8.90
N LYS A 358 15.38 12.65 -7.72
CA LYS A 358 16.15 12.06 -6.61
C LYS A 358 15.27 11.10 -5.79
N GLN A 359 15.81 10.54 -4.70
CA GLN A 359 15.11 9.58 -3.84
C GLN A 359 13.88 10.16 -3.14
N HIS A 360 13.91 11.44 -2.78
CA HIS A 360 12.82 12.11 -2.07
C HIS A 360 12.40 13.38 -2.82
N PRO A 361 11.09 13.65 -2.95
CA PRO A 361 10.61 14.87 -3.59
C PRO A 361 10.93 16.09 -2.72
N HIS A 362 10.83 17.29 -3.32
CA HIS A 362 10.97 18.55 -2.58
C HIS A 362 9.87 18.68 -1.52
N HIS A 363 10.19 19.44 -0.47
CA HIS A 363 9.19 19.88 0.47
C HIS A 363 8.41 21.04 -0.15
N LEU A 364 7.09 20.90 -0.17
CA LEU A 364 6.19 21.92 -0.71
C LEU A 364 6.04 23.05 0.30
N THR A 365 6.04 24.28 -0.21
CA THR A 365 5.99 25.52 0.56
C THR A 365 4.95 26.47 -0.03
N MET A 366 4.81 27.66 0.55
CA MET A 366 3.93 28.73 0.05
C MET A 366 4.16 29.09 -1.43
N ASN A 367 5.39 28.94 -1.92
CA ASN A 367 5.75 29.19 -3.33
C ASN A 367 5.12 28.18 -4.30
N ASP A 368 4.67 27.04 -3.79
CA ASP A 368 4.11 25.95 -4.60
C ASP A 368 2.59 26.03 -4.72
N MET A 369 1.94 26.95 -4.00
CA MET A 369 0.48 27.02 -3.88
C MET A 369 -0.24 27.14 -5.23
N ALA A 370 0.27 27.97 -6.13
CA ALA A 370 -0.29 28.13 -7.48
C ALA A 370 -0.18 26.82 -8.26
N ARG A 371 1.02 26.21 -8.29
CA ARG A 371 1.26 24.94 -8.99
C ARG A 371 0.43 23.79 -8.45
N MET A 372 0.26 23.72 -7.13
CA MET A 372 -0.64 22.74 -6.49
C MET A 372 -2.07 22.89 -6.99
N THR A 373 -2.59 24.11 -7.02
CA THR A 373 -3.96 24.38 -7.45
C THR A 373 -4.15 24.15 -8.95
N GLU A 374 -3.21 24.59 -9.77
CA GLU A 374 -3.22 24.44 -11.24
C GLU A 374 -3.06 22.99 -11.69
N SER A 375 -2.44 22.13 -10.88
CA SER A 375 -2.30 20.71 -11.18
C SER A 375 -3.62 19.95 -11.24
N ASN A 376 -4.69 20.53 -10.65
CA ASN A 376 -6.00 19.91 -10.48
C ASN A 376 -6.00 18.59 -9.67
N ALA A 377 -4.87 18.20 -9.08
CA ALA A 377 -4.75 16.98 -8.30
C ALA A 377 -5.48 17.13 -6.94
N PRO A 378 -6.13 16.05 -6.43
CA PRO A 378 -6.82 16.09 -5.15
C PRO A 378 -5.88 15.98 -3.94
N PHE A 379 -4.63 15.56 -4.13
CA PHE A 379 -3.63 15.41 -3.07
C PHE A 379 -2.30 16.04 -3.48
N ALA A 380 -1.47 16.39 -2.50
CA ALA A 380 -0.11 16.86 -2.72
C ALA A 380 0.88 16.31 -1.71
N ARG A 381 2.16 16.22 -2.11
CA ARG A 381 3.27 15.81 -1.24
C ARG A 381 4.64 16.34 -1.70
N LYS A 382 5.61 16.49 -0.80
CA LYS A 382 5.54 16.23 0.67
C LYS A 382 5.59 17.53 1.47
N PHE A 383 4.83 17.60 2.56
CA PHE A 383 4.84 18.75 3.46
C PHE A 383 5.81 18.54 4.63
N GLN A 384 6.36 19.63 5.16
CA GLN A 384 7.02 19.61 6.47
C GLN A 384 6.00 19.73 7.59
N ARG A 385 6.42 19.37 8.80
CA ARG A 385 5.62 19.56 10.00
C ARG A 385 5.39 21.05 10.22
N ASP A 386 4.13 21.41 10.47
CA ASP A 386 3.70 22.77 10.81
C ASP A 386 4.13 23.84 9.78
N ASP A 387 4.30 23.44 8.50
CA ASP A 387 4.61 24.39 7.43
C ASP A 387 3.40 25.33 7.21
N PRO A 388 3.60 26.66 7.13
CA PRO A 388 2.52 27.63 6.91
C PRO A 388 1.68 27.40 5.66
N VAL A 389 2.21 26.67 4.66
CA VAL A 389 1.41 26.30 3.47
C VAL A 389 0.22 25.43 3.82
N LEU A 390 0.31 24.60 4.87
CA LEU A 390 -0.80 23.78 5.33
C LEU A 390 -1.96 24.64 5.84
N ASP A 391 -1.65 25.74 6.54
CA ASP A 391 -2.65 26.69 7.03
C ASP A 391 -3.32 27.42 5.86
N LYS A 392 -2.53 27.75 4.82
CA LYS A 392 -3.06 28.32 3.59
C LYS A 392 -3.98 27.35 2.85
N ILE A 393 -3.63 26.07 2.75
CA ILE A 393 -4.50 25.04 2.16
C ILE A 393 -5.79 24.90 2.97
N ASP A 394 -5.70 24.82 4.29
CA ASP A 394 -6.86 24.71 5.18
C ASP A 394 -7.81 25.90 5.02
N ALA A 395 -7.29 27.12 4.92
CA ALA A 395 -8.09 28.33 4.75
C ALA A 395 -8.68 28.47 3.33
N GLU A 396 -7.85 28.35 2.29
CA GLU A 396 -8.23 28.69 0.92
C GLU A 396 -8.91 27.55 0.15
N LEU A 397 -8.52 26.29 0.41
CA LEU A 397 -9.02 25.14 -0.35
C LEU A 397 -10.01 24.27 0.42
N LEU A 398 -9.85 24.17 1.74
CA LEU A 398 -10.65 23.27 2.57
C LEU A 398 -11.65 24.00 3.47
N SER A 399 -11.54 25.33 3.56
CA SER A 399 -12.41 26.19 4.38
C SER A 399 -12.56 25.70 5.83
N ARG A 400 -11.46 25.27 6.46
CA ARG A 400 -11.44 24.77 7.84
C ARG A 400 -10.53 25.61 8.74
N GLY A 401 -10.89 25.71 10.01
CA GLY A 401 -10.03 26.27 11.04
C GLY A 401 -9.08 25.23 11.66
N PRO A 402 -8.14 25.67 12.51
CA PRO A 402 -7.27 24.77 13.27
C PRO A 402 -8.06 23.75 14.09
N ASP A 403 -7.63 22.49 14.08
CA ASP A 403 -8.25 21.36 14.79
C ASP A 403 -9.73 21.06 14.46
N MET A 404 -10.32 21.69 13.43
CA MET A 404 -11.70 21.43 12.98
C MET A 404 -11.75 20.40 11.86
N LEU A 405 -12.85 19.69 11.68
CA LEU A 405 -13.05 18.87 10.47
C LEU A 405 -13.31 19.75 9.24
N VAL A 406 -13.09 19.22 8.03
CA VAL A 406 -13.46 19.93 6.79
C VAL A 406 -14.98 20.07 6.69
N PRO A 407 -15.53 21.29 6.60
CA PRO A 407 -16.96 21.50 6.47
C PRO A 407 -17.52 20.91 5.17
N GLY A 408 -18.34 19.87 5.28
CA GLY A 408 -19.10 19.27 4.18
C GLY A 408 -20.61 19.49 4.31
N GLY A 409 -21.38 18.99 3.35
CA GLY A 409 -22.85 19.03 3.36
C GLY A 409 -23.48 18.24 4.52
N TRP A 410 -22.72 17.33 5.12
CA TRP A 410 -23.13 16.59 6.31
C TRP A 410 -22.99 17.38 7.62
N CYS A 411 -22.34 18.55 7.63
CA CYS A 411 -22.15 19.36 8.84
C CYS A 411 -23.33 20.32 9.04
N ILE A 412 -24.10 20.15 10.12
CA ILE A 412 -25.32 20.94 10.38
C ILE A 412 -25.29 21.72 11.70
N GLY A 413 -24.17 21.69 12.41
CA GLY A 413 -23.99 22.44 13.66
C GLY A 413 -23.90 23.95 13.42
N PRO A 414 -24.14 24.76 14.46
CA PRO A 414 -23.95 26.19 14.39
C PRO A 414 -22.47 26.51 14.12
N ASN A 415 -22.22 27.53 13.32
CA ASN A 415 -20.90 28.10 13.09
C ASN A 415 -20.77 29.44 13.84
N GLU A 416 -21.13 29.43 15.13
CA GLU A 416 -21.12 30.61 16.00
C GLU A 416 -19.90 30.53 16.92
N ASN A 417 -19.21 31.64 17.14
CA ASN A 417 -18.06 31.72 18.06
C ASN A 417 -16.91 30.72 17.77
N GLY A 418 -16.74 30.31 16.50
CA GLY A 418 -15.67 29.39 16.09
C GLY A 418 -15.90 27.93 16.48
N THR A 419 -17.13 27.53 16.81
CA THR A 419 -17.47 26.12 17.00
C THR A 419 -17.40 25.35 15.68
N ASP A 420 -16.84 24.14 15.72
CA ASP A 420 -16.80 23.27 14.54
C ASP A 420 -18.24 22.79 14.19
N PRO A 421 -18.79 23.20 13.03
CA PRO A 421 -20.16 22.83 12.63
C PRO A 421 -20.30 21.33 12.35
N CYS A 422 -19.19 20.62 12.15
CA CYS A 422 -19.17 19.19 11.87
C CYS A 422 -19.27 18.32 13.13
N LEU A 423 -19.31 18.94 14.33
CA LEU A 423 -19.62 18.23 15.57
C LEU A 423 -21.06 17.70 15.60
N VAL A 424 -21.97 18.28 14.80
CA VAL A 424 -23.34 17.79 14.63
C VAL A 424 -23.48 17.15 13.24
N ILE A 425 -23.69 15.84 13.24
CA ILE A 425 -23.76 15.03 12.02
C ILE A 425 -25.19 15.10 11.44
N GLY A 426 -25.30 15.60 10.21
CA GLY A 426 -26.52 15.63 9.41
C GLY A 426 -26.55 14.54 8.34
N ASN A 427 -27.14 14.87 7.19
CA ASN A 427 -27.28 13.89 6.10
C ASN A 427 -25.94 13.62 5.40
N THR A 428 -25.39 12.44 5.66
CA THR A 428 -24.11 12.01 5.08
C THR A 428 -24.13 11.77 3.57
N THR A 429 -25.28 11.74 2.89
CA THR A 429 -25.36 11.61 1.42
C THR A 429 -25.35 12.96 0.70
N PHE A 430 -25.64 14.04 1.40
CA PHE A 430 -25.66 15.38 0.81
C PHE A 430 -24.23 15.90 0.69
N LEU A 431 -23.81 16.18 -0.55
CA LEU A 431 -22.49 16.71 -0.86
C LEU A 431 -22.60 18.19 -1.20
N ARG A 432 -21.84 19.03 -0.51
CA ARG A 432 -21.71 20.46 -0.78
C ARG A 432 -20.46 20.69 -1.64
N LEU A 433 -20.69 20.97 -2.91
CA LEU A 433 -19.62 21.16 -3.89
C LEU A 433 -18.91 22.50 -3.70
N GLY A 434 -17.59 22.47 -3.74
CA GLY A 434 -16.70 23.62 -3.81
C GLY A 434 -16.02 23.74 -5.17
N SER A 435 -15.06 24.66 -5.27
CA SER A 435 -14.25 24.84 -6.49
C SER A 435 -13.34 23.64 -6.80
N GLY A 436 -13.03 22.83 -5.78
CA GLY A 436 -12.25 21.60 -5.92
C GLY A 436 -12.91 20.56 -6.81
N ALA A 437 -14.25 20.47 -6.83
CA ALA A 437 -14.97 19.53 -7.68
C ALA A 437 -14.69 19.80 -9.17
N THR A 438 -14.81 21.05 -9.60
CA THR A 438 -14.56 21.44 -11.01
C THR A 438 -13.11 21.18 -11.42
N ARG A 439 -12.14 21.52 -10.57
CA ARG A 439 -10.72 21.23 -10.83
C ARG A 439 -10.50 19.73 -11.03
N LEU A 440 -10.97 18.92 -10.09
CA LEU A 440 -10.78 17.48 -10.13
C LEU A 440 -11.50 16.84 -11.34
N GLU A 441 -12.67 17.35 -11.71
CA GLU A 441 -13.39 16.91 -12.91
C GLU A 441 -12.62 17.18 -14.19
N HIS A 442 -11.93 18.33 -14.30
CA HIS A 442 -11.06 18.61 -15.43
C HIS A 442 -9.91 17.60 -15.54
N LEU A 443 -9.24 17.30 -14.41
CA LEU A 443 -8.18 16.29 -14.39
C LEU A 443 -8.71 14.91 -14.79
N ILE A 444 -9.80 14.47 -14.18
CA ILE A 444 -10.41 13.17 -14.47
C ILE A 444 -10.83 13.07 -15.94
N SER A 445 -11.47 14.10 -16.48
CA SER A 445 -11.90 14.11 -17.89
C SER A 445 -10.71 14.02 -18.84
N TYR A 446 -9.61 14.70 -18.52
CA TYR A 446 -8.37 14.59 -19.28
C TYR A 446 -7.77 13.17 -19.20
N LEU A 447 -7.69 12.58 -18.00
CA LEU A 447 -7.11 11.25 -17.79
C LEU A 447 -7.92 10.13 -18.45
N LEU A 448 -9.25 10.29 -18.53
CA LEU A 448 -10.17 9.32 -19.10
C LEU A 448 -10.49 9.54 -20.58
N SER A 449 -9.88 10.53 -21.22
CA SER A 449 -10.03 10.69 -22.67
C SER A 449 -9.45 9.48 -23.41
N GLU A 450 -10.01 9.13 -24.57
CA GLU A 450 -9.54 7.99 -25.38
C GLU A 450 -8.05 8.09 -25.73
N GLU A 451 -7.56 9.32 -25.94
CA GLU A 451 -6.16 9.61 -26.24
C GLU A 451 -5.21 9.34 -25.06
N ASN A 452 -5.66 9.51 -23.82
CA ASN A 452 -4.83 9.34 -22.63
C ASN A 452 -5.02 7.98 -21.96
N LEU A 453 -6.25 7.46 -21.90
CA LEU A 453 -6.55 6.24 -21.16
C LEU A 453 -5.99 5.01 -21.89
N ARG A 454 -6.51 4.70 -23.09
CA ARG A 454 -6.21 3.45 -23.81
C ARG A 454 -4.72 3.24 -24.06
N PRO A 455 -3.93 4.24 -24.49
CA PRO A 455 -2.52 4.01 -24.81
C PRO A 455 -1.64 3.82 -23.58
N ARG A 456 -2.08 4.29 -22.40
CA ARG A 456 -1.31 4.31 -21.15
C ARG A 456 -1.70 3.21 -20.16
N GLN A 457 -2.67 2.36 -20.51
CA GLN A 457 -2.99 1.14 -19.77
C GLN A 457 -1.83 0.14 -19.80
N CYS A 458 -1.87 -0.85 -18.90
CA CYS A 458 -0.86 -1.90 -18.81
C CYS A 458 -0.65 -2.59 -20.17
N LYS A 459 0.60 -2.70 -20.60
CA LYS A 459 1.04 -3.33 -21.85
C LYS A 459 2.17 -4.32 -21.63
#